data_AF-A0A850CEE3-F1
#
_entry.id   AF-A0A850CEE3-F1
#
_cell.length_a   1.000
_cell.length_b   1.000
_cell.length_c   1.000
_cell.angle_alpha   90.00
_cell.angle_beta   90.00
_cell.angle_gamma   90.00
#
_symmetry.space_group_name_H-M   'P 1'
#
loop_
_entity.id
_entity.type
_entity.pdbx_description
1 polymer ?
#
loop_
_entity_poly.entity_id
_entity_poly.type
_entity_poly.pdbx_seq_one_letter_code
_entity_poly.pdbx_strand_id
1 'polypeptide(L)'
;APVEKAVQNGPAEPYDIVFADPPYAVTDAAVAGVLEALVEHGWLAPDADVVVERGGKDAAVPWPAKIAEDRVRRYGTTALCYGHAL
;
A
#
# COMPACT_ATOMS: atom_id res chain seq x y z
N ALA A 1 3.74 14.99 1.83
CA ALA A 1 3.96 14.80 3.27
C ALA A 1 5.30 14.05 3.47
N PRO A 2 5.69 13.64 4.70
CA PRO A 2 6.94 12.91 4.94
C PRO A 2 7.03 11.57 4.20
N VAL A 3 5.91 10.84 4.06
CA VAL A 3 5.88 9.50 3.44
C VAL A 3 6.16 9.57 1.95
N GLU A 4 5.46 10.45 1.22
CA GLU A 4 5.62 10.60 -0.23
C GLU A 4 7.05 11.02 -0.59
N LYS A 5 7.75 11.73 0.30
CA LYS A 5 9.18 12.06 0.15
C LYS A 5 10.08 10.89 0.50
N ALA A 6 9.75 10.12 1.54
CA ALA A 6 10.55 8.99 1.99
C ALA A 6 10.64 7.92 0.91
N VAL A 7 9.53 7.61 0.25
CA VAL A 7 9.46 6.54 -0.76
C VAL A 7 10.17 6.88 -2.07
N GLN A 8 10.55 8.13 -2.31
CA GLN A 8 11.26 8.55 -3.55
C GLN A 8 12.68 8.00 -3.65
N ASN A 9 13.29 7.63 -2.52
CA ASN A 9 14.59 6.97 -2.51
C ASN A 9 14.38 5.52 -2.11
N GLY A 10 14.98 4.59 -2.83
CA GLY A 10 14.91 3.17 -2.47
C GLY A 10 15.51 2.91 -1.08
N PRO A 11 15.08 1.83 -0.40
CA PRO A 11 15.67 1.43 0.85
C PRO A 11 17.06 0.82 0.63
N ALA A 12 17.80 0.56 1.72
CA ALA A 12 19.06 -0.18 1.63
C ALA A 12 18.84 -1.63 1.13
N GLU A 13 17.74 -2.24 1.55
CA GLU A 13 17.28 -3.57 1.12
C GLU A 13 15.75 -3.56 0.99
N PRO A 14 15.17 -4.30 0.03
CA PRO A 14 13.73 -4.41 -0.12
C PRO A 14 13.07 -5.08 1.10
N TYR A 15 11.79 -4.79 1.32
CA TYR A 15 11.01 -5.35 2.42
C TYR A 15 10.07 -6.45 1.94
N ASP A 16 9.94 -7.51 2.74
CA ASP A 16 8.99 -8.60 2.52
C ASP A 16 7.55 -8.23 2.92
N ILE A 17 7.38 -7.23 3.80
CA ILE A 17 6.07 -6.78 4.27
C ILE A 17 6.04 -5.26 4.40
N VAL A 18 5.02 -4.62 3.84
CA VAL A 18 4.73 -3.19 3.99
C VAL A 18 3.35 -2.98 4.59
N PHE A 19 3.28 -2.15 5.64
CA PHE A 19 2.03 -1.68 6.23
C PHE A 19 1.83 -0.20 5.92
N ALA A 20 0.67 0.14 5.35
CA ALA A 20 0.27 1.50 5.07
C ALA A 20 -1.05 1.80 5.80
N ASP A 21 -0.97 2.65 6.82
CA ASP A 21 -2.13 3.17 7.56
C ASP A 21 -2.28 4.68 7.31
N PRO A 22 -2.83 5.08 6.15
CA PRO A 22 -3.03 6.48 5.83
C PRO A 22 -4.21 7.06 6.64
N PRO A 23 -4.12 8.28 7.17
CA PRO A 23 -5.26 8.99 7.75
C PRO A 23 -6.45 9.05 6.77
N TYR A 24 -7.70 9.02 7.26
CA TYR A 24 -8.90 9.01 6.40
C TYR A 24 -9.01 10.16 5.41
N ALA A 25 -8.38 11.31 5.68
CA ALA A 25 -8.35 12.44 4.75
C ALA A 25 -7.47 12.20 3.52
N VAL A 26 -6.63 11.16 3.52
CA VAL A 26 -5.77 10.80 2.39
C VAL A 26 -6.62 10.12 1.32
N THR A 27 -6.59 10.71 0.13
CA THR A 27 -7.34 10.27 -1.04
C THR A 27 -6.79 8.95 -1.59
N ASP A 28 -7.63 8.19 -2.28
CA ASP A 28 -7.20 6.95 -2.94
C ASP A 28 -6.07 7.21 -3.94
N ALA A 29 -6.12 8.34 -4.66
CA ALA A 29 -5.06 8.74 -5.59
C ALA A 29 -3.71 8.99 -4.90
N ALA A 30 -3.70 9.56 -3.69
CA ALA A 30 -2.47 9.74 -2.92
C ALA A 30 -1.92 8.40 -2.42
N VAL A 31 -2.80 7.46 -2.01
CA VAL A 31 -2.40 6.09 -1.69
C VAL A 31 -1.82 5.39 -2.92
N ALA A 32 -2.48 5.50 -4.08
CA ALA A 32 -2.00 4.94 -5.34
C ALA A 32 -0.58 5.40 -5.66
N GLY A 33 -0.32 6.72 -5.60
CA GLY A 33 0.99 7.28 -5.89
C GLY A 33 2.09 6.81 -4.93
N VAL A 34 1.77 6.57 -3.65
CA VAL A 34 2.73 5.96 -2.72
C VAL A 34 3.00 4.50 -3.09
N LEU A 35 1.97 3.72 -3.41
CA LEU A 35 2.14 2.32 -3.82
C LEU A 35 2.95 2.20 -5.13
N GLU A 36 2.71 3.10 -6.09
CA GLU A 36 3.51 3.20 -7.32
C GLU A 36 4.97 3.50 -7.01
N ALA A 37 5.25 4.45 -6.12
CA ALA A 37 6.61 4.80 -5.71
C ALA A 37 7.32 3.64 -4.99
N LEU A 38 6.61 2.86 -4.16
CA LEU A 38 7.18 1.66 -3.53
C LEU A 38 7.65 0.64 -4.59
N VAL A 39 6.86 0.44 -5.63
CA VAL A 39 7.21 -0.43 -6.76
C VAL A 39 8.38 0.15 -7.56
N GLU A 40 8.31 1.43 -7.92
CA GLU A 40 9.30 2.09 -8.80
C GLU A 40 10.69 2.17 -8.14
N HIS A 41 10.74 2.43 -6.84
CA HIS A 41 11.98 2.65 -6.12
C HIS A 41 12.50 1.40 -5.39
N GLY A 42 11.95 0.22 -5.69
CA GLY A 42 12.49 -1.06 -5.23
C GLY A 42 12.29 -1.33 -3.74
N TRP A 43 11.18 -0.84 -3.16
CA TRP A 43 10.86 -1.09 -1.75
C TRP A 43 10.35 -2.49 -1.47
N LEU A 44 9.83 -3.18 -2.48
CA LEU A 44 9.17 -4.48 -2.34
C LEU A 44 10.09 -5.60 -2.82
N ALA A 45 10.31 -6.58 -1.94
CA ALA A 45 10.91 -7.85 -2.35
C ALA A 45 9.97 -8.60 -3.32
N PRO A 46 10.47 -9.57 -4.09
CA PRO A 46 9.60 -10.52 -4.78
C PRO A 46 8.64 -11.16 -3.78
N ASP A 47 7.37 -11.30 -4.16
CA ASP A 47 6.33 -11.87 -3.33
C ASP A 47 6.01 -11.12 -2.02
N ALA A 48 6.42 -9.85 -1.91
CA ALA A 48 6.16 -9.05 -0.71
C ALA A 48 4.66 -8.79 -0.47
N ASP A 49 4.24 -8.86 0.79
CA ASP A 49 2.89 -8.53 1.23
C ASP A 49 2.75 -7.01 1.46
N VAL A 50 1.70 -6.42 0.91
CA VAL A 50 1.32 -5.02 1.15
C VAL A 50 -0.05 -4.95 1.80
N VAL A 51 -0.12 -4.35 2.98
CA VAL A 51 -1.34 -4.22 3.76
C VAL A 51 -1.71 -2.74 3.88
N VAL A 52 -2.86 -2.36 3.37
CA VAL A 52 -3.37 -0.99 3.45
C VAL A 52 -4.61 -0.95 4.33
N GLU A 53 -4.60 -0.11 5.36
CA GLU A 53 -5.78 0.17 6.17
C GLU A 53 -6.65 1.23 5.49
N ARG A 54 -7.95 0.93 5.31
CA ARG A 54 -8.96 1.86 4.78
C ARG A 54 -10.24 1.79 5.61
N GLY A 55 -10.91 2.92 5.77
CA GLY A 55 -12.21 3.00 6.45
C GLY A 55 -13.39 2.94 5.49
N GLY A 56 -14.54 2.49 5.99
CA GLY A 56 -15.83 2.59 5.28
C GLY A 56 -16.32 1.30 4.62
N LYS A 57 -17.56 1.34 4.11
CA LYS A 57 -18.22 0.17 3.48
C LYS A 57 -17.53 -0.28 2.19
N ASP A 58 -17.01 0.68 1.42
CA ASP A 58 -16.42 0.48 0.10
C ASP A 58 -14.90 0.65 0.14
N ALA A 59 -14.26 0.14 1.19
CA ALA A 59 -12.80 0.10 1.29
C ALA A 59 -12.20 -0.62 0.07
N ALA A 60 -11.60 0.17 -0.82
CA ALA A 60 -10.90 -0.28 -2.00
C ALA A 60 -9.53 0.40 -2.06
N VAL A 61 -8.55 -0.30 -2.61
CA VAL A 61 -7.21 0.23 -2.82
C VAL A 61 -6.94 0.22 -4.32
N PRO A 62 -6.52 1.35 -4.92
CA PRO A 62 -6.08 1.38 -6.30
C PRO A 62 -4.70 0.74 -6.42
N TRP A 63 -4.67 -0.60 -6.48
CA TRP A 63 -3.43 -1.35 -6.59
C TRP A 63 -2.71 -1.04 -7.93
N PRO A 64 -1.41 -0.71 -7.90
CA PRO A 64 -0.60 -0.63 -9.12
C PRO A 64 -0.52 -1.97 -9.84
N ALA A 65 -0.22 -1.96 -11.14
CA ALA A 65 -0.17 -3.18 -11.96
C ALA A 65 0.78 -4.28 -11.45
N LYS A 66 1.81 -3.92 -10.67
CA LYS A 66 2.76 -4.86 -10.05
C LYS A 66 2.37 -5.31 -8.64
N ILE A 67 1.18 -4.98 -8.17
CA ILE A 67 0.63 -5.49 -6.91
C ILE A 67 -0.74 -6.08 -7.22
N ALA A 68 -0.87 -7.40 -7.07
CA ALA A 68 -2.16 -8.05 -7.20
C ALA A 68 -2.95 -7.94 -5.89
N GLU A 69 -4.23 -7.61 -5.96
CA GLU A 69 -5.13 -7.74 -4.81
C GLU A 69 -5.26 -9.21 -4.40
N ASP A 70 -5.14 -9.49 -3.11
CA ASP A 70 -5.34 -10.83 -2.55
C ASP A 70 -6.67 -10.92 -1.79
N ARG A 71 -6.83 -10.15 -0.70
CA ARG A 71 -8.00 -10.27 0.18
C ARG A 71 -8.30 -8.98 0.92
N VAL A 72 -9.53 -8.83 1.40
CA VAL A 72 -9.92 -7.72 2.30
C VAL A 72 -10.56 -8.28 3.57
N ARG A 73 -10.02 -7.91 4.74
CA ARG A 73 -10.56 -8.27 6.06
C ARG A 73 -11.21 -7.06 6.73
N ARG A 74 -12.42 -7.22 7.26
CA ARG A 74 -13.20 -6.14 7.88
C ARG A 74 -13.30 -6.33 9.38
N TYR A 75 -13.03 -5.26 10.12
CA TYR A 75 -13.10 -5.18 11.58
C TYR A 75 -13.92 -3.95 11.96
N GLY A 76 -15.24 -4.14 12.12
CA GLY A 76 -16.16 -3.03 12.37
C GLY A 76 -16.19 -2.04 11.20
N THR A 77 -15.70 -0.83 11.42
CA THR A 77 -15.64 0.26 10.41
C THR A 77 -14.33 0.30 9.61
N THR A 78 -13.35 -0.52 9.99
CA THR A 78 -12.03 -0.57 9.37
C THR A 78 -11.90 -1.81 8.49
N ALA A 79 -11.19 -1.69 7.36
CA ALA A 79 -10.81 -2.79 6.50
C ALA A 79 -9.29 -2.81 6.31
N LEU A 80 -8.70 -3.99 6.38
CA LEU A 80 -7.34 -4.26 5.93
C LEU A 80 -7.40 -4.89 4.53
N CYS A 81 -6.87 -4.18 3.55
CA CYS A 81 -6.76 -4.62 2.17
C CYS A 81 -5.35 -5.18 1.95
N TYR A 82 -5.26 -6.44 1.53
CA TYR A 82 -4.01 -7.14 1.29
C TYR A 82 -3.76 -7.22 -0.21
N GLY A 83 -2.55 -6.91 -0.62
CA GLY A 83 -2.02 -7.14 -1.96
C GLY A 83 -0.64 -7.77 -1.89
N HIS A 84 -0.19 -8.30 -3.02
CA HIS A 84 1.07 -9.05 -3.14
C HIS A 84 1.84 -8.58 -4.37
N ALA A 85 3.14 -8.32 -4.19
CA ALA A 85 4.04 -7.88 -5.26
C ALA A 85 4.26 -8.97 -6.31
N LEU A 86 4.18 -8.60 -7.60
CA LEU A 86 4.34 -9.49 -8.76
C LEU A 86 5.76 -9.46 -9.36
#